data_AF-A0A927Y1L1-F1
#
_entry.id   AF-A0A927Y1L1-F1
#
_cell.length_a   1.000
_cell.length_b   1.000
_cell.length_c   1.000
_cell.angle_alpha   90.00
_cell.angle_beta   90.00
_cell.angle_gamma   90.00
#
_symmetry.space_group_name_H-M   'P 1'
#
loop_
_entity.id
_entity.type
_entity.pdbx_description
1 polymer ?
#
loop_
_entity_poly.entity_id
_entity_poly.type
_entity_poly.pdbx_seq_one_letter_code
_entity_poly.pdbx_strand_id
1 'polypeptide(L)'
;MKISWLKLKDDKSNFNVFKRFGFDVFDVDKPENTDNKIKELINNNYKTIVITSELSGFSEDIIKKYNKKEDIKIIIAPHKGE
;
A
#
# COMPACT_ATOMS: atom_id res chain seq x y z
N MET A 1 14.70 7.92 -1.92
CA MET A 1 13.40 7.44 -2.43
C MET A 1 13.02 6.21 -1.63
N LYS A 2 11.90 6.24 -0.89
CA LYS A 2 11.47 5.11 -0.04
C LYS A 2 10.31 4.35 -0.67
N ILE A 3 10.31 3.03 -0.46
CA ILE A 3 9.26 2.11 -0.92
C ILE A 3 8.59 1.52 0.32
N SER A 4 7.27 1.53 0.35
CA SER A 4 6.47 0.93 1.41
C SER A 4 5.54 -0.13 0.86
N TRP A 5 5.32 -1.19 1.63
CA TRP A 5 4.32 -2.21 1.36
C TRP A 5 3.15 -2.03 2.31
N LEU A 6 1.94 -2.07 1.79
CA LEU A 6 0.71 -1.84 2.52
C LEU A 6 -0.21 -3.06 2.38
N LYS A 7 -0.60 -3.65 3.51
CA LYS A 7 -1.50 -4.80 3.57
C LYS A 7 -2.52 -4.65 4.68
N LEU A 8 -3.59 -5.45 4.61
CA LEU A 8 -4.53 -5.55 5.72
C LEU A 8 -3.86 -6.27 6.89
N LYS A 9 -4.18 -5.86 8.12
CA LYS A 9 -3.58 -6.42 9.33
C LYS A 9 -3.83 -7.93 9.50
N ASP A 10 -5.02 -8.38 9.11
CA ASP A 10 -5.39 -9.79 9.21
C ASP A 10 -4.78 -10.66 8.08
N ASP A 11 -4.12 -10.02 7.11
CA ASP A 11 -3.41 -10.69 6.05
C ASP A 11 -2.06 -11.24 6.53
N LYS A 12 -2.08 -12.53 6.91
CA LYS A 12 -0.91 -13.27 7.37
C LYS A 12 -0.04 -13.81 6.23
N SER A 13 -0.43 -13.64 4.98
CA SER A 13 0.23 -14.27 3.83
C SER A 13 1.02 -13.26 3.03
N ASN A 14 0.45 -12.09 2.75
CA ASN A 14 1.08 -11.08 1.94
C ASN A 14 2.14 -10.30 2.72
N PHE A 15 3.18 -9.93 1.99
CA PHE A 15 4.33 -9.11 2.40
C PHE A 15 5.10 -9.54 3.67
N ASN A 16 4.78 -10.67 4.28
CA ASN A 16 5.50 -11.17 5.47
C ASN A 16 6.97 -11.47 5.18
N VAL A 17 7.27 -11.96 3.98
CA VAL A 17 8.65 -12.18 3.52
C VAL A 17 9.40 -10.84 3.47
N PHE A 18 8.79 -9.79 2.92
CA PHE A 18 9.38 -8.46 2.87
C PHE A 18 9.60 -7.88 4.27
N LYS A 19 8.65 -8.06 5.20
CA LYS A 19 8.80 -7.65 6.60
C LYS A 19 10.01 -8.34 7.26
N ARG A 20 10.21 -9.64 7.01
CA ARG A 20 11.36 -10.40 7.51
C ARG A 20 12.70 -9.94 6.93
N PHE A 21 12.71 -9.45 5.70
CA PHE A 21 13.89 -8.87 5.06
C PHE A 21 14.15 -7.40 5.44
N GLY A 22 13.39 -6.84 6.39
CA GLY A 22 13.59 -5.48 6.89
C GLY A 22 13.01 -4.38 6.00
N PHE A 23 12.12 -4.72 5.06
CA PHE A 23 11.39 -3.72 4.29
C PHE A 23 10.29 -3.06 5.14
N ASP A 24 9.94 -1.82 4.79
CA ASP A 24 8.89 -1.05 5.43
C ASP A 24 7.51 -1.60 5.03
N VAL A 25 7.00 -2.54 5.83
CA VAL A 25 5.66 -3.13 5.69
C VAL A 25 4.73 -2.55 6.75
N PHE A 26 3.66 -1.91 6.29
CA PHE A 26 2.65 -1.29 7.13
C PHE A 26 1.34 -2.06 7.05
N ASP A 27 0.70 -2.20 8.21
CA ASP A 27 -0.58 -2.86 8.36
C ASP A 27 -1.70 -1.81 8.43
N VAL A 28 -2.80 -2.05 7.73
CA VAL A 28 -4.04 -1.27 7.80
C VAL A 28 -5.05 -2.04 8.64
N ASP A 29 -5.56 -1.43 9.70
CA ASP A 29 -6.52 -2.10 10.60
C ASP A 29 -7.91 -2.31 9.95
N LYS A 30 -8.36 -1.35 9.14
CA LYS A 30 -9.66 -1.39 8.45
C LYS A 30 -9.50 -0.92 7.01
N PRO A 31 -10.11 -1.58 6.01
CA PRO A 31 -9.94 -1.18 4.60
C PRO A 31 -10.31 0.29 4.33
N GLU A 32 -11.30 0.83 5.04
CA GLU A 32 -11.72 2.25 5.00
C GLU A 32 -10.58 3.24 5.34
N ASN A 33 -9.59 2.82 6.11
CA ASN A 33 -8.45 3.66 6.50
C ASN A 33 -7.33 3.70 5.45
N THR A 34 -7.48 2.98 4.33
CA THR A 34 -6.45 2.88 3.28
C THR A 34 -6.02 4.25 2.76
N ASP A 35 -6.97 5.13 2.44
CA ASP A 35 -6.68 6.48 1.93
C ASP A 35 -5.87 7.31 2.92
N ASN A 36 -6.21 7.21 4.21
CA ASN A 36 -5.51 7.93 5.27
C ASN A 36 -4.07 7.41 5.41
N LYS A 37 -3.88 6.09 5.32
CA LYS A 37 -2.55 5.50 5.43
C LYS A 37 -1.68 5.83 4.21
N ILE A 38 -2.24 5.84 3.00
CA ILE A 38 -1.54 6.28 1.78
C ILE A 38 -1.07 7.74 1.94
N LYS A 39 -1.93 8.64 2.41
CA LYS A 39 -1.57 10.05 2.66
C LYS A 39 -0.43 10.19 3.68
N GLU A 40 -0.51 9.45 4.78
CA GLU A 40 0.53 9.41 5.80
C GLU A 40 1.88 8.97 5.21
N LEU A 41 1.89 7.90 4.40
CA LEU A 41 3.11 7.40 3.75
C LEU A 41 3.70 8.43 2.78
N ILE A 42 2.86 9.09 1.98
CA ILE A 42 3.32 10.13 1.05
C ILE A 42 3.94 11.31 1.82
N ASN A 43 3.31 11.75 2.91
CA ASN A 43 3.85 12.80 3.79
C ASN A 43 5.18 12.39 4.43
N ASN A 44 5.36 11.10 4.71
CA ASN A 44 6.61 10.50 5.18
C ASN A 44 7.63 10.20 4.07
N ASN A 45 7.45 10.79 2.88
CA ASN A 45 8.34 10.70 1.72
C ASN A 45 8.46 9.29 1.12
N TYR A 46 7.45 8.44 1.30
CA TYR A 46 7.28 7.23 0.52
C TYR A 46 6.68 7.59 -0.84
N LYS A 47 7.50 7.51 -1.88
CA LYS A 47 7.13 7.85 -3.27
C LYS A 47 6.65 6.62 -4.04
N THR A 48 6.91 5.43 -3.54
CA THR A 48 6.41 4.17 -4.11
C THR A 48 5.69 3.38 -3.04
N ILE A 49 4.42 3.09 -3.26
CA ILE A 49 3.56 2.36 -2.32
C ILE A 49 3.05 1.12 -3.05
N VAL A 50 3.46 -0.06 -2.58
CA VAL A 50 2.97 -1.34 -3.06
C VAL A 50 1.80 -1.75 -2.17
N ILE A 51 0.63 -1.95 -2.74
CA ILE A 51 -0.61 -2.24 -2.01
C ILE A 51 -1.22 -3.54 -2.50
N THR A 52 -1.79 -4.34 -1.60
CA THR A 52 -2.56 -5.53 -1.99
C THR A 52 -3.81 -5.16 -2.80
N SER A 53 -4.21 -6.01 -3.76
CA SER A 53 -5.45 -5.85 -4.54
C SER A 53 -6.68 -5.61 -3.66
N GLU A 54 -6.80 -6.32 -2.54
CA GLU A 54 -7.87 -6.15 -1.56
C GLU A 54 -8.02 -4.69 -1.11
N LEU A 55 -6.99 -4.13 -0.48
CA LEU A 55 -7.01 -2.72 -0.02
C LEU A 55 -7.19 -1.73 -1.18
N SER A 56 -6.69 -2.04 -2.38
CA SER A 56 -6.81 -1.13 -3.52
C SER A 56 -8.26 -0.86 -3.93
N GLY A 57 -9.15 -1.84 -3.72
CA GLY A 57 -10.59 -1.70 -4.00
C GLY A 57 -11.30 -0.74 -3.05
N PHE A 58 -10.71 -0.42 -1.90
CA PHE A 58 -11.27 0.49 -0.90
C PHE A 58 -10.73 1.92 -0.98
N SER A 59 -9.86 2.20 -1.96
CA SER A 59 -9.24 3.51 -2.13
C SER A 59 -9.67 4.18 -3.42
N GLU A 60 -10.55 5.17 -3.31
CA GLU A 60 -10.90 6.02 -4.46
C GLU A 60 -9.74 6.95 -4.85
N ASP A 61 -8.94 7.36 -3.87
CA ASP A 61 -7.85 8.33 -4.05
C ASP A 61 -6.74 7.79 -4.96
N ILE A 62 -6.51 6.45 -5.01
CA ILE A 62 -5.58 5.81 -5.96
C ILE A 62 -5.94 6.22 -7.39
N ILE A 63 -7.21 6.06 -7.79
CA ILE A 63 -7.68 6.32 -9.16
C ILE A 63 -7.86 7.82 -9.41
N LYS A 64 -8.50 8.53 -8.48
CA LYS A 64 -8.90 9.93 -8.68
C LYS A 64 -7.74 10.91 -8.52
N LYS A 65 -6.78 10.64 -7.62
CA LYS A 65 -5.71 11.58 -7.25
C LYS A 65 -4.33 11.12 -7.69
N TYR A 66 -3.93 9.91 -7.32
CA TYR A 66 -2.53 9.48 -7.47
C TYR A 66 -2.20 8.98 -8.88
N ASN A 67 -3.18 8.48 -9.63
CA ASN A 67 -3.01 8.10 -11.03
C ASN A 67 -2.52 9.25 -11.95
N LYS A 68 -2.73 10.51 -11.54
CA LYS A 68 -2.30 11.70 -12.30
C LYS A 68 -1.01 12.34 -11.78
N LYS A 69 -0.40 11.80 -10.71
CA LYS A 69 0.82 12.35 -10.11
C LYS A 69 2.05 11.58 -10.55
N GLU A 70 2.94 12.23 -11.29
CA GLU A 70 4.18 11.60 -11.77
C GLU A 70 5.17 11.28 -10.63
N ASP A 71 5.08 12.00 -9.50
CA ASP A 71 6.00 11.84 -8.37
C ASP A 71 5.60 10.72 -7.39
N ILE A 72 4.36 10.19 -7.48
CA ILE A 72 3.83 9.15 -6.61
C ILE A 72 3.45 7.93 -7.43
N LYS A 73 4.06 6.78 -7.12
CA LYS A 73 3.78 5.49 -7.77
C LYS A 73 3.05 4.57 -6.81
N ILE A 74 1.81 4.20 -7.14
CA ILE A 74 1.05 3.19 -6.40
C ILE A 74 1.00 1.93 -7.27
N ILE A 75 1.50 0.82 -6.75
CA ILE A 75 1.58 -0.47 -7.44
C ILE A 75 0.62 -1.42 -6.74
N ILE A 76 -0.36 -1.95 -7.47
CA ILE A 76 -1.29 -2.94 -6.95
C ILE A 76 -0.67 -4.32 -7.15
N ALA A 77 -0.36 -5.01 -6.05
CA ALA A 77 0.16 -6.36 -6.06
C ALA A 77 -1.00 -7.36 -6.25
N PRO A 78 -0.85 -8.35 -7.14
CA PRO A 78 -1.84 -9.40 -7.30
C PRO A 78 -1.96 -10.24 -6.03
N HIS A 79 -3.13 -10.81 -5.81
CA HIS A 79 -3.34 -11.73 -4.71
C HIS A 79 -2.49 -12.99 -4.93
N LYS A 80 -1.85 -13.48 -3.86
CA LYS A 80 -1.06 -14.72 -3.92
C LYS A 80 -2.02 -15.92 -3.88
N GLY A 81 -2.71 -16.18 -4.98
CA GLY A 81 -3.71 -17.24 -5.09
C GLY A 81 -4.24 -17.54 -6.50
N GLU A 82 -3.67 -16.94 -7.54
CA GLU A 82 -3.90 -17.29 -8.96
C GLU A 82 -2.58 -17.73 -9.62
#